data_AF-A0A928VVN0-F1
#
_entry.id   AF-A0A928VVN0-F1
#
_cell.length_a   1.000
_cell.length_b   1.000
_cell.length_c   1.000
_cell.angle_alpha   90.00
_cell.angle_beta   90.00
_cell.angle_gamma   90.00
#
_symmetry.space_group_name_H-M   'P 1'
#
loop_
_entity.id
_entity.type
_entity.pdbx_description
1 polymer ?
#
loop_
_entity_poly.entity_id
_entity_poly.type
_entity_poly.pdbx_seq_one_letter_code
_entity_poly.pdbx_strand_id
1 'polypeptide(L)'
;MVDILWLLVCAGLVFLMQPGFMCLESGLTRSKNSINVAVKNFADFGISASLFWAFGFALMFGSTQAGTVGTTNFFLTIESNPQLAAFFLFQMMFCGTATTIVSGAVAERMKFQSYLLVACLTSGLIYPLFGHWAWNLSAEGSRVGWLGQAG
;
A
#
# COMPACT_ATOMS: atom_id res chain seq x y z
N MET A 1 2.77 10.39 22.25
CA MET A 1 3.62 9.18 22.30
C MET A 1 2.79 7.91 22.34
N VAL A 2 1.73 7.85 23.15
CA VAL A 2 0.78 6.72 23.15
C VAL A 2 0.13 6.51 21.78
N ASP A 3 -0.22 7.57 21.05
CA ASP A 3 -0.84 7.46 19.72
C ASP A 3 0.12 6.86 18.68
N ILE A 4 1.41 7.20 18.75
CA ILE A 4 2.45 6.64 17.88
C ILE A 4 2.62 5.15 18.19
N LEU A 5 2.67 4.78 19.48
CA LEU A 5 2.74 3.39 19.89
C LEU A 5 1.53 2.60 19.38
N TRP A 6 0.32 3.12 19.56
CA TRP A 6 -0.90 2.52 19.05
C TRP A 6 -0.84 2.32 17.54
N LEU A 7 -0.44 3.36 16.79
CA LEU A 7 -0.36 3.31 15.34
C LEU A 7 0.70 2.31 14.84
N LEU A 8 1.82 2.17 15.54
CA LEU A 8 2.83 1.14 15.25
C LEU A 8 2.32 -0.29 15.57
N VAL A 9 1.58 -0.46 16.66
CA VAL A 9 0.93 -1.75 16.96
C VAL A 9 -0.08 -2.10 15.87
N CYS A 10 -0.92 -1.16 15.45
CA CYS A 10 -1.84 -1.36 14.34
C CYS A 10 -1.11 -1.69 13.04
N ALA A 11 -0.01 -0.98 12.73
CA ALA A 11 0.82 -1.27 11.55
C ALA A 11 1.39 -2.70 11.63
N GLY A 12 1.83 -3.15 12.81
CA GLY A 12 2.28 -4.52 13.04
C GLY A 12 1.18 -5.57 12.80
N LEU A 13 -0.06 -5.28 13.21
CA LEU A 13 -1.21 -6.15 12.94
C LEU A 13 -1.53 -6.23 11.44
N VAL A 14 -1.46 -5.12 10.71
CA VAL A 14 -1.67 -5.10 9.26
C VAL A 14 -0.51 -5.81 8.54
N PHE A 15 0.72 -5.68 9.04
CA PHE A 15 1.85 -6.45 8.53
C PHE A 15 1.62 -7.96 8.64
N LEU A 16 1.01 -8.45 9.73
CA LEU A 16 0.65 -9.87 9.87
C LEU A 16 -0.35 -10.37 8.81
N MET A 17 -1.08 -9.48 8.13
CA MET A 17 -1.91 -9.87 7.00
C MET A 17 -1.07 -10.38 5.82
N GLN A 18 0.16 -9.91 5.63
CA GLN A 18 1.03 -10.35 4.52
C GLN A 18 1.35 -11.86 4.56
N PRO A 19 1.93 -12.41 5.65
CA PRO A 19 2.08 -13.85 5.78
C PRO A 19 0.72 -14.58 5.88
N GLY A 20 -0.33 -13.91 6.39
CA GLY A 20 -1.69 -14.44 6.40
C GLY A 20 -2.22 -14.76 4.99
N PHE A 21 -2.13 -13.80 4.07
CA PHE A 21 -2.51 -13.99 2.66
C PHE A 21 -1.64 -15.04 1.99
N MET A 22 -0.33 -15.00 2.23
CA MET A 22 0.59 -16.00 1.70
C MET A 22 0.18 -17.44 2.10
N CYS A 23 -0.12 -17.67 3.38
CA CYS A 23 -0.58 -18.97 3.89
C CYS A 23 -1.96 -19.35 3.31
N LEU A 24 -2.90 -18.40 3.24
CA LEU A 24 -4.23 -18.62 2.70
C LEU A 24 -4.18 -19.02 1.21
N GLU A 25 -3.47 -18.26 0.38
CA GLU A 25 -3.40 -18.50 -1.05
C GLU A 25 -2.57 -19.75 -1.38
N SER A 26 -1.46 -19.97 -0.69
CA SER A 26 -0.66 -21.19 -0.88
C SER A 26 -1.40 -22.45 -0.41
N GLY A 27 -2.26 -22.34 0.63
CA GLY A 27 -3.08 -23.44 1.14
C GLY A 27 -4.31 -23.76 0.27
N LEU A 28 -4.89 -22.76 -0.39
CA LEU A 28 -6.02 -22.94 -1.30
C LEU A 28 -5.62 -23.35 -2.73
N THR A 29 -4.34 -23.21 -3.08
CA THR A 29 -3.82 -23.65 -4.37
C THR A 29 -3.31 -25.08 -4.34
N ARG A 30 -3.21 -25.70 -5.52
CA ARG A 30 -2.70 -27.08 -5.62
C ARG A 30 -1.25 -27.14 -5.11
N SER A 31 -0.88 -28.22 -4.44
CA SER A 31 0.46 -28.40 -3.86
C SER A 31 1.61 -28.20 -4.86
N LYS A 32 1.40 -28.52 -6.13
CA LYS A 32 2.38 -28.29 -7.21
C LYS A 32 2.63 -26.80 -7.54
N ASN A 33 1.72 -25.91 -7.13
CA ASN A 33 1.74 -24.48 -7.42
C ASN A 33 1.96 -23.61 -6.16
N SER A 34 1.93 -24.19 -4.95
CA SER A 34 1.96 -23.44 -3.68
C SER A 34 3.23 -22.58 -3.54
N ILE A 35 4.39 -23.09 -3.95
CA ILE A 35 5.67 -22.35 -3.92
C ILE A 35 5.60 -21.11 -4.84
N ASN A 36 5.03 -21.26 -6.03
CA ASN A 36 4.90 -20.16 -6.98
C ASN A 36 3.99 -19.04 -6.43
N VAL A 37 2.94 -19.41 -5.69
CA VAL A 37 2.04 -18.46 -5.03
C VAL A 37 2.73 -17.76 -3.86
N ALA A 38 3.51 -18.49 -3.06
CA ALA A 38 4.27 -17.91 -1.96
C ALA A 38 5.31 -16.89 -2.45
N VAL A 39 6.04 -17.21 -3.51
CA VAL A 39 7.03 -16.29 -4.12
C VAL A 39 6.37 -15.03 -4.67
N LYS A 40 5.16 -15.13 -5.25
CA LYS A 40 4.39 -13.97 -5.71
C LYS A 40 4.03 -13.02 -4.57
N ASN A 41 3.51 -13.55 -3.46
CA ASN A 41 3.16 -12.76 -2.29
C ASN A 41 4.39 -12.03 -1.71
N PHE A 42 5.51 -12.75 -1.62
CA PHE A 42 6.75 -12.15 -1.13
C PHE A 42 7.29 -11.04 -2.05
N ALA A 43 7.30 -11.29 -3.35
CA ALA A 43 7.74 -10.30 -4.34
C ALA A 43 6.82 -9.07 -4.36
N ASP A 44 5.52 -9.28 -4.23
CA ASP A 44 4.52 -8.21 -4.19
C ASP A 44 4.75 -7.25 -3.02
N PHE A 45 4.97 -7.79 -1.81
CA PHE A 45 5.27 -6.96 -0.66
C PHE A 45 6.51 -6.08 -0.88
N GLY A 46 7.57 -6.64 -1.47
CA GLY A 46 8.80 -5.89 -1.78
C GLY A 46 8.58 -4.78 -2.82
N ILE A 47 7.81 -5.06 -3.86
CA ILE A 47 7.44 -4.07 -4.89
C ILE A 47 6.59 -2.96 -4.28
N SER A 48 5.54 -3.35 -3.56
CA SER A 48 4.60 -2.42 -2.93
C SER A 48 5.32 -1.49 -1.95
N ALA A 49 6.18 -2.02 -1.09
CA ALA A 49 6.98 -1.21 -0.17
C ALA A 49 7.91 -0.24 -0.90
N SER A 50 8.58 -0.70 -1.96
CA SER A 50 9.56 0.09 -2.71
C SER A 50 8.91 1.21 -3.52
N LEU A 51 7.81 0.93 -4.22
CA LEU A 51 7.10 1.93 -5.02
C LEU A 51 6.33 2.92 -4.15
N PHE A 52 5.74 2.44 -3.05
CA PHE A 52 5.07 3.32 -2.10
C PHE A 52 6.05 4.28 -1.43
N TRP A 53 7.26 3.82 -1.10
CA TRP A 53 8.34 4.68 -0.60
C TRP A 53 8.83 5.69 -1.66
N ALA A 54 9.07 5.23 -2.89
CA ALA A 54 9.66 6.06 -3.94
C ALA A 54 8.72 7.20 -4.40
N PHE A 55 7.43 6.91 -4.61
CA PHE A 55 6.48 7.91 -5.10
C PHE A 55 5.04 7.71 -4.65
N GLY A 56 4.62 6.51 -4.22
CA GLY A 56 3.22 6.28 -3.82
C GLY A 56 2.79 7.15 -2.63
N PHE A 57 3.64 7.34 -1.62
CA PHE A 57 3.34 8.23 -0.50
C PHE A 57 3.17 9.69 -0.94
N ALA A 58 4.01 10.14 -1.88
CA ALA A 58 3.95 11.47 -2.47
C ALA A 58 2.63 11.70 -3.22
N LEU A 59 2.21 10.72 -4.02
CA LEU A 59 0.96 10.79 -4.78
C LEU A 59 -0.26 10.80 -3.84
N MET A 60 -0.22 10.02 -2.76
CA MET A 60 -1.35 9.85 -1.84
C MET A 60 -1.51 11.03 -0.87
N PHE A 61 -0.43 11.43 -0.19
CA PHE A 61 -0.46 12.42 0.90
C PHE A 61 0.35 13.70 0.62
N GLY A 62 0.95 13.83 -0.57
CA GLY A 62 1.59 15.07 -0.98
C GLY A 62 0.60 16.22 -1.12
N SER A 63 1.14 17.44 -1.17
CA SER A 63 0.38 18.66 -1.39
C SER A 63 -0.39 18.59 -2.71
N THR A 64 -1.67 18.91 -2.63
CA THR A 64 -2.58 18.81 -3.75
C THR A 64 -2.62 20.10 -4.57
N GLN A 65 -2.56 19.98 -5.88
CA GLN A 65 -3.07 21.01 -6.79
C GLN A 65 -4.43 20.53 -7.34
N ALA A 66 -5.52 21.22 -7.00
CA ALA A 66 -6.88 20.96 -7.50
C ALA A 66 -7.57 19.62 -7.11
N GLY A 67 -7.31 19.05 -5.94
CA GLY A 67 -8.03 17.89 -5.38
C GLY A 67 -7.70 16.51 -5.97
N THR A 68 -6.79 16.42 -6.95
CA THR A 68 -6.64 15.22 -7.79
C THR A 68 -5.35 14.41 -7.56
N VAL A 69 -4.19 15.03 -7.41
CA VAL A 69 -2.92 14.30 -7.26
C VAL A 69 -1.97 15.06 -6.33
N GLY A 70 -1.26 14.32 -5.46
CA GLY A 70 -0.18 14.84 -4.63
C GLY A 70 1.10 15.06 -5.44
N THR A 71 1.72 16.23 -5.28
CA THR A 71 2.88 16.65 -6.11
C THR A 71 4.17 16.85 -5.32
N THR A 72 4.19 16.52 -4.02
CA THR A 72 5.34 16.72 -3.13
C THR A 72 5.64 15.48 -2.30
N ASN A 73 6.86 15.40 -1.76
CA ASN A 73 7.40 14.29 -0.96
C ASN A 73 7.74 13.00 -1.74
N PHE A 74 8.17 13.14 -3.00
CA PHE A 74 8.81 12.03 -3.73
C PHE A 74 10.10 11.62 -3.02
N PHE A 75 10.37 10.31 -2.96
CA PHE A 75 11.45 9.70 -2.18
C PHE A 75 11.42 10.17 -0.73
N LEU A 76 10.45 9.67 0.04
CA LEU A 76 10.21 10.15 1.41
C LEU A 76 11.49 10.04 2.26
N THR A 77 12.02 11.19 2.66
CA THR A 77 13.09 11.32 3.65
C THR A 77 12.46 11.54 5.02
N ILE A 78 12.69 10.61 5.94
CA ILE A 78 12.18 10.70 7.30
C ILE A 78 13.22 11.46 8.14
N GLU A 79 13.11 12.78 8.17
CA GLU A 79 13.98 13.64 8.98
C GLU A 79 13.51 13.66 10.45
N SER A 80 13.98 12.70 11.25
CA SER A 80 13.78 12.64 12.72
C SER A 80 12.33 12.86 13.19
N ASN A 81 11.33 12.58 12.36
CA ASN A 81 9.91 12.76 12.65
C ASN A 81 9.26 11.40 12.89
N PRO A 82 9.09 10.98 14.16
CA PRO A 82 8.58 9.65 14.48
C PRO A 82 7.12 9.45 14.07
N GLN A 83 6.33 10.54 14.05
CA GLN A 83 4.92 10.49 13.68
C GLN A 83 4.77 10.24 12.17
N LEU A 84 5.59 10.92 11.36
CA LEU A 84 5.63 10.67 9.91
C LEU A 84 6.09 9.25 9.60
N ALA A 85 7.10 8.75 10.32
CA ALA A 85 7.58 7.38 10.15
C ALA A 85 6.49 6.33 10.47
N ALA A 86 5.80 6.50 11.59
CA ALA A 86 4.72 5.60 11.99
C ALA A 86 3.57 5.64 10.99
N PHE A 87 3.15 6.85 10.57
CA PHE A 87 2.08 7.02 9.59
C PHE A 87 2.45 6.42 8.23
N PHE A 88 3.68 6.64 7.76
CA PHE A 88 4.19 6.04 6.54
C PHE A 88 4.18 4.51 6.61
N LEU A 89 4.68 3.92 7.69
CA LEU A 89 4.68 2.47 7.88
C LEU A 89 3.26 1.91 7.86
N PHE A 90 2.33 2.55 8.58
CA PHE A 90 0.93 2.15 8.59
C PHE A 90 0.35 2.14 7.16
N GLN A 91 0.52 3.22 6.41
CA GLN A 91 -0.02 3.33 5.04
C GLN A 91 0.67 2.39 4.05
N MET A 92 1.98 2.16 4.19
CA MET A 92 2.71 1.18 3.39
C MET A 92 2.11 -0.22 3.56
N MET A 93 1.76 -0.60 4.80
CA MET A 93 1.16 -1.92 5.05
C MET A 93 -0.19 -2.06 4.35
N PHE A 94 -1.05 -1.02 4.38
CA PHE A 94 -2.31 -1.04 3.64
C PHE A 94 -2.12 -1.11 2.12
N CYS A 95 -1.14 -0.38 1.58
CA CYS A 95 -0.80 -0.46 0.15
C CYS A 95 -0.39 -1.88 -0.25
N GLY A 96 0.48 -2.52 0.54
CA GLY A 96 0.85 -3.92 0.33
C GLY A 96 -0.35 -4.86 0.43
N THR A 97 -1.24 -4.65 1.41
CA THR A 97 -2.45 -5.46 1.58
C THR A 97 -3.41 -5.31 0.40
N ALA A 98 -3.60 -4.09 -0.12
CA ALA A 98 -4.44 -3.86 -1.29
C ALA A 98 -3.88 -4.56 -2.53
N THR A 99 -2.55 -4.59 -2.68
CA THR A 99 -1.90 -5.22 -3.82
C THR A 99 -1.99 -6.75 -3.77
N THR A 100 -1.79 -7.36 -2.59
CA THR A 100 -1.85 -8.82 -2.46
C THR A 100 -3.25 -9.40 -2.65
N ILE A 101 -4.33 -8.65 -2.37
CA ILE A 101 -5.71 -9.08 -2.68
C ILE A 101 -5.88 -9.44 -4.17
N VAL A 102 -5.14 -8.76 -5.06
CA VAL A 102 -5.18 -9.06 -6.50
C VAL A 102 -4.54 -10.42 -6.80
N SER A 103 -3.55 -10.86 -6.01
CA SER A 103 -2.93 -12.20 -6.13
C SER A 103 -3.94 -13.32 -6.00
N GLY A 104 -4.79 -13.26 -4.98
CA GLY A 104 -5.81 -14.28 -4.73
C GLY A 104 -6.81 -14.40 -5.86
N ALA A 105 -7.21 -13.28 -6.47
CA ALA A 105 -8.14 -13.26 -7.60
C ALA A 105 -7.58 -13.95 -8.86
N VAL A 106 -6.26 -13.95 -9.03
CA VAL A 106 -5.57 -14.44 -10.24
C VAL A 106 -4.73 -15.70 -10.02
N ALA A 107 -4.96 -16.36 -8.89
CA ALA A 107 -4.26 -17.58 -8.48
C ALA A 107 -4.29 -18.64 -9.61
N GLU A 108 -3.16 -19.34 -9.78
CA GLU A 108 -2.93 -20.42 -10.76
C GLU A 108 -3.00 -20.06 -12.26
N ARG A 109 -3.54 -18.89 -12.65
CA ARG A 109 -3.82 -18.56 -14.07
C ARG A 109 -2.92 -17.48 -14.67
N MET A 110 -2.26 -16.68 -13.84
CA MET A 110 -1.36 -15.61 -14.29
C MET A 110 0.13 -16.00 -14.26
N LYS A 111 0.83 -15.61 -15.32
CA LYS A 111 2.30 -15.65 -15.38
C LYS A 111 2.91 -14.71 -14.34
N PHE A 112 4.05 -15.07 -13.79
CA PHE A 112 4.74 -14.28 -12.75
C PHE A 112 5.05 -12.86 -13.20
N GLN A 113 5.63 -12.68 -14.39
CA GLN A 113 5.97 -11.36 -14.95
C GLN A 113 4.75 -10.45 -15.10
N SER A 114 3.62 -10.99 -15.59
CA SER A 114 2.36 -10.24 -15.72
C SER A 114 1.82 -9.82 -14.36
N TYR A 115 1.96 -10.69 -13.35
CA TYR A 115 1.57 -10.37 -11.99
C TYR A 115 2.40 -9.23 -11.39
N LEU A 116 3.74 -9.22 -11.58
CA LEU A 116 4.59 -8.13 -11.09
C LEU A 116 4.19 -6.77 -11.69
N LEU A 117 3.82 -6.75 -12.98
CA LEU A 117 3.35 -5.52 -13.61
C LEU A 117 2.04 -5.02 -12.97
N VAL A 118 1.10 -5.92 -12.69
CA VAL A 118 -0.15 -5.59 -11.99
C VAL A 118 0.13 -5.08 -10.57
N ALA A 119 1.06 -5.71 -9.86
CA ALA A 119 1.50 -5.26 -8.54
C ALA A 119 2.10 -3.85 -8.61
N CYS A 120 2.97 -3.57 -9.59
CA CYS A 120 3.54 -2.24 -9.79
C CYS A 120 2.48 -1.16 -10.09
N LEU A 121 1.52 -1.47 -10.97
CA LEU A 121 0.44 -0.53 -11.30
C LEU A 121 -0.47 -0.26 -10.12
N THR A 122 -0.80 -1.30 -9.36
CA THR A 122 -1.73 -1.19 -8.23
C THR A 122 -1.10 -0.41 -7.08
N SER A 123 0.09 -0.80 -6.64
CA SER A 123 0.80 -0.15 -5.53
C SER A 123 1.37 1.23 -5.88
N GLY A 124 1.77 1.45 -7.14
CA GLY A 124 2.39 2.69 -7.58
C GLY A 124 1.41 3.76 -8.04
N LEU A 125 0.29 3.39 -8.66
CA LEU A 125 -0.63 4.36 -9.27
C LEU A 125 -2.06 4.25 -8.72
N ILE A 126 -2.69 3.08 -8.88
CA ILE A 126 -4.13 2.95 -8.61
C ILE A 126 -4.43 3.23 -7.14
N TYR A 127 -3.72 2.56 -6.23
CA TYR A 127 -3.94 2.70 -4.80
C TYR A 127 -3.60 4.11 -4.29
N PRO A 128 -2.41 4.70 -4.59
CA PRO A 128 -2.08 6.06 -4.16
C PRO A 128 -3.03 7.14 -4.68
N LEU A 129 -3.47 7.05 -5.95
CA LEU A 129 -4.39 8.02 -6.54
C LEU A 129 -5.77 7.96 -5.88
N PHE A 130 -6.30 6.75 -5.70
CA PHE A 130 -7.58 6.59 -5.00
C PHE A 130 -7.48 7.06 -3.53
N GLY A 131 -6.37 6.72 -2.87
CA GLY A 131 -6.08 7.21 -1.52
C GLY A 131 -6.03 8.73 -1.43
N HIS A 132 -5.48 9.41 -2.46
CA HIS A 132 -5.50 10.86 -2.54
C HIS A 132 -6.93 11.42 -2.59
N TRP A 133 -7.77 10.85 -3.44
CA TRP A 133 -9.15 11.33 -3.63
C TRP A 133 -10.03 11.08 -2.41
N ALA A 134 -9.82 9.98 -1.69
CA ALA A 134 -10.68 9.58 -0.57
C ALA A 134 -10.16 10.08 0.79
N TRP A 135 -8.86 10.04 1.03
CA TRP A 135 -8.28 10.16 2.37
C TRP A 135 -7.29 11.31 2.54
N ASN A 136 -7.01 12.11 1.50
CA ASN A 136 -6.14 13.28 1.67
C ASN A 136 -6.85 14.40 2.45
N LEU A 137 -6.22 14.82 3.54
CA LEU A 137 -6.64 15.89 4.44
C LEU A 137 -5.63 17.04 4.34
N SER A 138 -6.14 18.27 4.30
CA SER A 138 -5.31 19.48 4.33
C SER A 138 -4.80 19.71 5.74
N ALA A 139 -3.79 20.58 5.88
CA ALA A 139 -3.20 20.93 7.18
C ALA A 139 -4.22 21.46 8.20
N GLU A 140 -5.36 22.00 7.72
CA GLU A 140 -6.47 22.51 8.53
C GLU A 140 -7.52 21.43 8.87
N GLY A 141 -7.31 20.18 8.43
CA GLY A 141 -8.21 19.05 8.68
C GLY A 141 -9.39 18.94 7.70
N SER A 142 -9.46 19.79 6.67
CA SER A 142 -10.50 19.69 5.64
C SER A 142 -10.15 18.63 4.59
N ARG A 143 -11.15 17.88 4.10
CA ARG A 143 -10.95 16.88 3.04
C ARG A 143 -10.60 17.60 1.75
N VAL A 144 -9.44 17.29 1.18
CA VAL A 144 -8.94 17.93 -0.07
C VAL A 144 -9.21 17.06 -1.28
N GLY A 145 -9.26 15.74 -1.08
CA GLY A 145 -9.61 14.80 -2.12
C GLY A 145 -11.04 15.04 -2.61
N TRP A 146 -11.21 15.13 -3.93
CA TRP A 146 -12.51 15.39 -4.55
C TRP A 146 -13.60 14.39 -4.11
N LEU A 147 -13.24 13.11 -3.97
CA LEU A 147 -14.17 12.05 -3.58
C LEU A 147 -14.54 12.16 -2.09
N GLY A 148 -13.58 12.49 -1.23
CA GLY A 148 -13.84 12.80 0.18
C GLY A 148 -14.71 14.06 0.38
N GLN A 149 -14.63 15.04 -0.53
CA GLN A 149 -15.50 16.22 -0.52
C GLN A 149 -16.93 15.90 -0.99
N ALA A 150 -17.10 14.88 -1.83
CA ALA A 150 -18.40 14.45 -2.34
C ALA A 150 -19.24 13.62 -1.35
N GLY A 151 -18.61 13.00 -0.33
CA GLY A 151 -19.29 12.25 0.74
C GLY A 151 -18.54 11.02 1.20
#